data_AF-A0A5E5AT13-F1
#
_entry.id   AF-A0A5E5AT13-F1
#
_cell.length_a   1.000
_cell.length_b   1.000
_cell.length_c   1.000
_cell.angle_alpha   90.00
_cell.angle_beta   90.00
_cell.angle_gamma   90.00
#
_symmetry.space_group_name_H-M   'P 1'
#
loop_
_entity.id
_entity.type
_entity.pdbx_description
1 polymer ?
#
loop_
_entity_poly.entity_id
_entity_poly.type
_entity_poly.pdbx_seq_one_letter_code
_entity_poly.pdbx_strand_id
1 'polypeptide(L)'
;MSKLLDFRLHYADPTYDRVNNPQRRSIATLLPISVSWRTASRDVKIAFSGNGIACPLKDEGGVAIIENPFDRCRNKAYVLNVDGTMRCVLEKPIDVGPDAVFSDVYYVNEILCFFLSGSSGDRRIEYDVTTGTVVNLFQTR
;
A
#
# COMPACT_ATOMS: atom_id res chain seq x y z
N MET A 1 -17.98 15.08 -4.38
CA MET A 1 -16.88 14.26 -3.83
C MET A 1 -15.59 14.72 -4.50
N SER A 2 -14.51 14.91 -3.73
CA SER A 2 -13.20 15.22 -4.29
C SER A 2 -12.62 13.96 -4.95
N LYS A 3 -12.07 14.11 -6.16
CA LYS A 3 -11.41 13.03 -6.90
C LYS A 3 -9.91 13.12 -6.73
N LEU A 4 -9.25 11.96 -6.75
CA LEU A 4 -7.81 11.85 -6.80
C LEU A 4 -7.32 12.14 -8.23
N LEU A 5 -6.46 13.15 -8.38
CA LEU A 5 -5.90 13.60 -9.65
C LEU A 5 -4.36 13.53 -9.59
N ASP A 6 -3.70 13.41 -10.73
CA ASP A 6 -2.23 13.48 -10.85
C ASP A 6 -1.45 12.61 -9.83
N PHE A 7 -1.88 11.35 -9.64
CA PHE A 7 -1.20 10.40 -8.76
C PHE A 7 0.26 10.19 -9.19
N ARG A 8 1.20 10.33 -8.25
CA ARG A 8 2.63 10.15 -8.48
C ARG A 8 3.29 9.42 -7.33
N LEU A 9 4.10 8.43 -7.69
CA LEU A 9 5.06 7.80 -6.80
C LEU A 9 6.41 8.51 -6.95
N HIS A 10 7.06 8.81 -5.83
CA HIS A 10 8.37 9.46 -5.81
C HIS A 10 9.42 8.49 -5.30
N TYR A 11 10.53 8.42 -6.02
CA TYR A 11 11.63 7.50 -5.76
C TYR A 11 12.86 8.27 -5.28
N ALA A 12 13.71 7.61 -4.49
CA ALA A 12 14.97 8.21 -4.01
C ALA A 12 15.90 8.59 -5.17
N ASP A 13 15.90 7.80 -6.24
CA ASP A 13 16.66 8.04 -7.47
C ASP A 13 15.69 7.96 -8.67
N PRO A 14 15.10 9.10 -9.09
CA PRO A 14 14.12 9.15 -10.18
C PRO A 14 14.71 8.77 -11.55
N THR A 15 16.04 8.81 -11.69
CA THR A 15 16.73 8.53 -12.94
C THR A 15 17.15 7.06 -13.09
N TYR A 16 17.03 6.28 -12.01
CA TYR A 16 17.39 4.88 -12.02
C TYR A 16 16.46 4.04 -12.89
N ASP A 17 17.03 3.19 -13.74
CA ASP A 17 16.27 2.20 -14.51
C ASP A 17 15.82 1.05 -13.59
N ARG A 18 14.59 1.20 -13.07
CA ARG A 18 13.96 0.23 -12.17
C ARG A 18 13.50 -1.04 -12.90
N VAL A 19 13.35 -1.01 -14.23
CA VAL A 19 12.89 -2.15 -15.03
C VAL A 19 14.04 -3.11 -15.28
N ASN A 20 15.16 -2.59 -15.80
CA ASN A 20 16.33 -3.42 -16.08
C ASN A 20 17.19 -3.66 -14.84
N ASN A 21 17.04 -2.81 -13.81
CA ASN A 21 17.74 -2.90 -12.53
C ASN A 21 19.24 -3.24 -12.70
N PRO A 22 20.02 -2.45 -13.46
CA PRO A 22 21.37 -2.81 -13.87
C PRO A 22 22.33 -3.00 -12.69
N GLN A 23 22.10 -2.32 -11.57
CA GLN A 23 22.88 -2.46 -10.35
C GLN A 23 22.37 -3.57 -9.42
N ARG A 24 21.33 -4.32 -9.83
CA ARG A 24 20.70 -5.39 -9.05
C ARG A 24 20.30 -4.95 -7.64
N ARG A 25 19.80 -3.72 -7.53
CA ARG A 25 19.26 -3.16 -6.29
C ARG A 25 18.12 -4.04 -5.78
N SER A 26 18.01 -4.20 -4.46
CA SER A 26 16.93 -5.00 -3.87
C SER A 26 15.57 -4.33 -4.10
N ILE A 27 14.49 -5.12 -4.16
CA ILE A 27 13.12 -4.60 -4.31
C ILE A 27 12.83 -3.55 -3.24
N ALA A 28 13.24 -3.77 -1.99
CA ALA A 28 13.10 -2.82 -0.89
C ALA A 28 13.62 -1.41 -1.25
N THR A 29 14.80 -1.33 -1.86
CA THR A 29 15.41 -0.05 -2.27
C THR A 29 14.81 0.55 -3.55
N LEU A 30 14.08 -0.25 -4.33
CA LEU A 30 13.41 0.19 -5.56
C LEU A 30 11.99 0.71 -5.31
N LEU A 31 11.48 0.56 -4.09
CA LEU A 31 10.17 1.04 -3.72
C LEU A 31 10.16 2.58 -3.57
N PRO A 32 9.01 3.23 -3.79
CA PRO A 32 8.87 4.66 -3.56
C PRO A 32 9.18 5.05 -2.11
N ILE A 33 9.62 6.29 -1.93
CA ILE A 33 9.87 6.93 -0.62
C ILE A 33 8.74 7.88 -0.22
N SER A 34 7.89 8.28 -1.17
CA SER A 34 6.69 9.05 -0.91
C SER A 34 5.69 8.90 -2.06
N VAL A 35 4.46 9.29 -1.79
CA VAL A 35 3.37 9.37 -2.76
C VAL A 35 2.75 10.75 -2.70
N SER A 36 2.31 11.27 -3.84
CA SER A 36 1.53 12.50 -3.90
C SER A 36 0.39 12.38 -4.90
N TRP A 37 -0.63 13.21 -4.70
CA TRP A 37 -1.71 13.41 -5.64
C TRP A 37 -2.28 14.80 -5.43
N ARG A 38 -3.18 15.19 -6.34
CA ARG A 38 -3.91 16.45 -6.27
C ARG A 38 -5.38 16.17 -6.03
N THR A 39 -6.00 17.13 -5.38
CA THR A 39 -7.45 17.27 -5.24
C THR A 39 -7.85 18.58 -5.88
N ALA A 40 -9.15 18.84 -6.04
CA ALA A 40 -9.63 20.11 -6.58
C ALA A 40 -9.15 21.34 -5.76
N SER A 41 -8.88 21.18 -4.47
CA SER A 41 -8.56 22.28 -3.56
C SER A 41 -7.12 22.29 -3.04
N ARG A 42 -6.39 21.18 -3.12
CA ARG A 42 -5.01 21.08 -2.61
C ARG A 42 -4.20 19.93 -3.20
N ASP A 43 -2.89 20.04 -3.06
CA ASP A 43 -1.96 18.93 -3.26
C ASP A 43 -1.75 18.19 -1.94
N VAL A 44 -1.71 16.85 -2.01
CA VAL A 44 -1.45 15.97 -0.85
C VAL A 44 -0.17 15.19 -1.11
N LYS A 45 0.70 15.12 -0.10
CA LYS A 45 1.94 14.34 -0.15
C LYS A 45 2.14 13.59 1.15
N ILE A 46 2.36 12.28 1.05
CA ILE A 46 2.65 11.40 2.18
C ILE A 46 4.07 10.86 2.00
N ALA A 47 4.95 11.22 2.92
CA ALA A 47 6.29 10.63 3.00
C ALA A 47 6.22 9.33 3.80
N PHE A 48 6.86 8.28 3.30
CA PHE A 48 6.96 7.03 4.03
C PHE A 48 8.11 7.13 5.04
N SER A 49 7.94 6.49 6.19
CA SER A 49 8.99 6.37 7.22
C SER A 49 10.22 5.56 6.75
N GLY A 50 10.09 4.88 5.61
CA GLY A 50 11.15 4.22 4.87
C GLY A 50 10.74 4.16 3.39
N ASN A 51 10.51 2.95 2.88
CA ASN A 51 9.88 2.76 1.58
C ASN A 51 8.44 2.28 1.76
N GLY A 52 7.60 2.48 0.75
CA GLY A 52 6.21 2.07 0.80
C GLY A 52 5.62 1.78 -0.56
N ILE A 53 4.48 1.09 -0.55
CA ILE A 53 3.66 0.77 -1.72
C ILE A 53 2.38 1.59 -1.59
N ALA A 54 1.93 2.18 -2.69
CA ALA A 54 0.67 2.91 -2.73
C ALA A 54 -0.14 2.53 -3.96
N CYS A 55 -1.43 2.25 -3.75
CA CYS A 55 -2.38 1.86 -4.77
C CYS A 55 -3.59 2.82 -4.73
N PRO A 56 -3.85 3.60 -5.78
CA PRO A 56 -5.05 4.43 -5.86
C PRO A 56 -6.32 3.57 -5.77
N LEU A 57 -7.33 4.07 -5.05
CA LEU A 57 -8.63 3.41 -5.03
C LEU A 57 -9.37 3.62 -6.36
N LYS A 58 -10.09 2.60 -6.84
CA LYS A 58 -10.85 2.62 -8.10
C LYS A 58 -11.96 3.66 -8.15
N ASP A 59 -12.52 4.02 -6.99
CA ASP A 59 -13.51 5.09 -6.87
C ASP A 59 -12.88 6.49 -6.89
N GLU A 60 -11.55 6.58 -7.05
CA GLU A 60 -10.75 7.81 -6.96
C GLU A 60 -10.89 8.53 -5.60
N GLY A 61 -11.45 7.83 -4.61
CA GLY A 61 -11.81 8.37 -3.30
C GLY A 61 -10.68 8.35 -2.30
N GLY A 62 -9.51 7.79 -2.64
CA GLY A 62 -8.40 7.63 -1.70
C GLY A 62 -7.24 6.81 -2.24
N VAL A 63 -6.38 6.39 -1.31
CA VAL A 63 -5.17 5.60 -1.61
C VAL A 63 -4.97 4.54 -0.52
N ALA A 64 -4.73 3.31 -0.93
CA ALA A 64 -4.25 2.25 -0.05
C ALA A 64 -2.72 2.29 0.03
N ILE A 65 -2.18 2.15 1.24
CA ILE A 65 -0.75 2.30 1.53
C ILE A 65 -0.26 1.12 2.36
N ILE A 66 0.92 0.63 2.01
CA ILE A 66 1.76 -0.22 2.85
C ILE A 66 3.07 0.52 3.10
N GLU A 67 3.44 0.70 4.37
CA GLU A 67 4.76 1.19 4.75
C GLU A 67 5.66 0.06 5.22
N ASN A 68 6.94 0.16 4.87
CA ASN A 68 8.00 -0.78 5.24
C ASN A 68 7.62 -2.25 4.98
N PRO A 69 7.33 -2.67 3.73
CA PRO A 69 6.85 -4.03 3.41
C PRO A 69 7.82 -5.16 3.77
N PHE A 70 9.06 -4.84 4.12
CA PHE A 70 10.11 -5.81 4.48
C PHE A 70 10.64 -5.63 5.92
N ASP A 71 10.03 -4.75 6.72
CA ASP A 71 10.43 -4.49 8.11
C ASP A 71 9.36 -4.98 9.08
N ARG A 72 9.63 -6.11 9.75
CA ARG A 72 8.68 -6.75 10.67
C ARG A 72 8.23 -5.86 11.83
N CYS A 73 9.06 -4.91 12.24
CA CYS A 73 8.78 -4.06 13.39
C CYS A 73 8.00 -2.80 13.00
N ARG A 74 8.20 -2.29 11.77
CA ARG A 74 7.63 -1.00 11.31
C ARG A 74 6.58 -1.16 10.20
N ASN A 75 6.30 -2.38 9.77
CA ASN A 75 5.34 -2.66 8.71
C ASN A 75 3.91 -2.26 9.10
N LYS A 76 3.25 -1.47 8.26
CA LYS A 76 1.88 -0.99 8.46
C LYS A 76 1.12 -1.01 7.15
N ALA A 77 -0.17 -1.32 7.19
CA ALA A 77 -1.07 -1.15 6.06
C ALA A 77 -2.27 -0.31 6.49
N TYR A 78 -2.69 0.59 5.63
CA TYR A 78 -3.80 1.50 5.90
C TYR A 78 -4.37 2.07 4.59
N VAL A 79 -5.56 2.64 4.68
CA VAL A 79 -6.25 3.34 3.60
C VAL A 79 -6.45 4.78 4.02
N LEU A 80 -6.13 5.71 3.13
CA LEU A 80 -6.39 7.13 3.30
C LEU A 80 -7.57 7.56 2.42
N ASN A 81 -8.32 8.54 2.90
CA ASN A 81 -9.22 9.33 2.08
C ASN A 81 -8.43 10.17 1.06
N VAL A 82 -9.12 10.66 0.04
CA VAL A 82 -8.56 11.56 -1.00
C VAL A 82 -7.94 12.84 -0.43
N ASP A 83 -8.37 13.28 0.75
CA ASP A 83 -7.77 14.43 1.41
C ASP A 83 -6.51 14.05 2.21
N GLY A 84 -6.17 12.76 2.33
CA GLY A 84 -5.03 12.26 3.09
C GLY A 84 -5.35 11.96 4.56
N THR A 85 -6.60 12.12 5.00
CA THR A 85 -7.03 11.67 6.33
C THR A 85 -7.14 10.16 6.39
N MET A 86 -6.96 9.57 7.58
CA MET A 86 -7.05 8.13 7.77
C MET A 86 -8.49 7.63 7.53
N ARG A 87 -8.65 6.66 6.63
CA ARG A 87 -9.93 5.96 6.39
C ARG A 87 -10.01 4.66 7.19
N CYS A 88 -8.96 3.86 7.13
CA CYS A 88 -8.92 2.54 7.78
C CYS A 88 -7.48 2.15 8.07
N VAL A 89 -7.23 1.53 9.22
CA VAL A 89 -5.96 0.86 9.53
C VAL A 89 -6.20 -0.65 9.46
N LEU A 90 -5.31 -1.37 8.79
CA LEU A 90 -5.42 -2.82 8.68
C LEU A 90 -4.58 -3.47 9.78
N GLU A 91 -5.25 -4.29 10.59
CA GLU A 91 -4.60 -5.09 11.61
C GLU A 91 -4.09 -6.41 11.02
N LYS A 92 -2.95 -6.88 11.54
CA LYS A 92 -2.41 -8.19 11.18
C LYS A 92 -3.17 -9.27 11.96
N PRO A 93 -3.77 -10.28 11.30
CA PRO A 93 -4.42 -11.37 12.02
C PRO A 93 -3.40 -12.15 12.85
N ILE A 94 -3.78 -12.52 14.08
CA ILE A 94 -2.89 -13.16 15.07
C ILE A 94 -2.37 -14.52 14.57
N ASP A 95 -3.18 -15.23 13.79
CA ASP A 95 -2.90 -16.59 13.29
C ASP A 95 -1.83 -16.64 12.18
N VAL A 96 -1.36 -15.49 11.69
CA VAL A 96 -0.33 -15.40 10.64
C VAL A 96 1.09 -15.41 11.23
N GLY A 97 1.19 -15.21 12.54
CA GLY A 97 2.44 -15.19 13.29
C GLY A 97 2.93 -13.77 13.58
N PRO A 98 3.79 -13.61 14.61
CA PRO A 98 4.28 -12.30 15.06
C PRO A 98 5.25 -11.65 14.06
N ASP A 99 5.74 -12.41 13.09
CA ASP A 99 6.66 -11.95 12.04
C ASP A 99 5.95 -11.52 10.76
N ALA A 100 4.62 -11.49 10.76
CA ALA A 100 3.82 -11.17 9.59
C ALA A 100 4.07 -9.76 9.05
N VAL A 101 4.15 -9.61 7.73
CA VAL A 101 4.37 -8.34 7.02
C VAL A 101 3.42 -8.20 5.85
N PHE A 102 2.79 -7.03 5.72
CA PHE A 102 2.08 -6.66 4.52
C PHE A 102 3.11 -6.44 3.42
N SER A 103 3.02 -7.24 2.36
CA SER A 103 4.03 -7.33 1.31
C SER A 103 3.62 -6.59 0.04
N ASP A 104 2.32 -6.57 -0.29
CA ASP A 104 1.82 -5.93 -1.51
C ASP A 104 0.34 -5.53 -1.40
N VAL A 105 -0.10 -4.61 -2.26
CA VAL A 105 -1.50 -4.19 -2.38
C VAL A 105 -1.86 -3.87 -3.84
N TYR A 106 -2.87 -4.58 -4.37
CA TYR A 106 -3.38 -4.37 -5.72
C TYR A 106 -4.78 -4.98 -5.89
N TYR A 107 -5.40 -4.73 -7.03
CA TYR A 107 -6.73 -5.24 -7.35
C TYR A 107 -6.68 -6.67 -7.92
N VAL A 108 -7.50 -7.57 -7.37
CA VAL A 108 -7.78 -8.91 -7.90
C VAL A 108 -9.27 -9.01 -8.17
N ASN A 109 -9.66 -9.25 -9.42
CA ASN A 109 -11.07 -9.36 -9.83
C ASN A 109 -11.94 -8.20 -9.30
N GLU A 110 -11.49 -6.97 -9.53
CA GLU A 110 -12.15 -5.75 -9.06
C GLU A 110 -12.12 -5.47 -7.55
N ILE A 111 -11.60 -6.39 -6.72
CA ILE A 111 -11.51 -6.23 -5.27
C ILE A 111 -10.10 -5.80 -4.86
N LEU A 112 -9.99 -4.79 -3.99
CA LEU A 112 -8.71 -4.36 -3.46
C LEU A 112 -8.20 -5.39 -2.47
N CYS A 113 -7.01 -5.93 -2.71
CA CYS A 113 -6.41 -6.98 -1.91
C CYS A 113 -5.10 -6.50 -1.29
N PHE A 114 -4.98 -6.65 0.03
CA PHE A 114 -3.71 -6.55 0.74
C PHE A 114 -3.16 -7.96 0.96
N PHE A 115 -1.89 -8.15 0.62
CA PHE A 115 -1.18 -9.40 0.79
C PHE A 115 -0.32 -9.32 2.03
N LEU A 116 -0.39 -10.37 2.85
CA LEU A 116 0.29 -10.49 4.12
C LEU A 116 1.03 -11.81 4.14
N SER A 117 2.33 -11.78 4.46
CA SER A 117 3.15 -12.97 4.56
C SER A 117 3.69 -13.13 5.97
N GLY A 118 3.61 -14.35 6.53
CA GLY A 118 4.15 -14.66 7.84
C GLY A 118 4.52 -16.13 7.98
N SER A 119 5.15 -16.48 9.10
CA SER A 119 5.65 -17.84 9.36
C SER A 119 4.57 -18.92 9.34
N SER A 120 3.32 -18.57 9.63
CA SER A 120 2.17 -19.49 9.65
C SER A 120 1.41 -19.54 8.31
N GLY A 121 1.99 -18.95 7.26
CA GLY A 121 1.48 -18.92 5.90
C GLY A 121 1.02 -17.53 5.46
N ASP A 122 0.66 -17.44 4.19
CA ASP A 122 0.25 -16.18 3.58
C ASP A 122 -1.27 -15.94 3.72
N ARG A 123 -1.67 -14.67 3.72
CA ARG A 123 -3.06 -14.23 3.73
C ARG A 123 -3.31 -13.18 2.66
N ARG A 124 -4.55 -13.17 2.15
CA ARG A 124 -5.13 -12.09 1.37
C ARG A 124 -6.26 -11.45 2.15
N ILE A 125 -6.17 -10.15 2.40
CA ILE A 125 -7.20 -9.34 3.03
C ILE A 125 -7.92 -8.57 1.93
N GLU A 126 -9.22 -8.81 1.77
CA GLU A 126 -10.05 -8.06 0.83
C GLU A 126 -10.66 -6.84 1.51
N TYR A 127 -10.53 -5.69 0.86
CA TYR A 127 -11.06 -4.41 1.31
C TYR A 127 -12.12 -3.93 0.32
N ASP A 128 -13.33 -3.71 0.82
CA ASP A 128 -14.40 -3.08 0.06
C ASP A 128 -14.23 -1.57 0.11
N VAL A 129 -13.92 -1.00 -1.05
CA VAL A 129 -13.67 0.43 -1.24
C VAL A 129 -14.92 1.27 -0.98
N THR A 130 -16.10 0.73 -1.29
CA THR A 130 -17.39 1.42 -1.20
C THR A 130 -17.83 1.56 0.25
N THR A 131 -17.75 0.48 1.01
CA THR A 131 -18.12 0.48 2.43
C THR A 131 -17.00 0.95 3.34
N GLY A 132 -15.76 0.90 2.84
CA GLY A 132 -14.55 1.24 3.59
C GLY A 132 -14.14 0.16 4.61
N THR A 133 -14.61 -1.07 4.45
CA THR A 133 -14.44 -2.16 5.42
C THR A 133 -13.64 -3.34 4.86
N VAL A 134 -12.92 -4.04 5.73
CA VAL A 134 -12.40 -5.39 5.42
C VAL A 134 -13.58 -6.35 5.29
N VAL A 135 -13.66 -7.07 4.17
CA VAL A 135 -14.80 -7.95 3.87
C VAL A 135 -14.46 -9.43 4.01
N ASN A 136 -13.23 -9.84 3.66
CA ASN A 136 -12.81 -11.23 3.76
C ASN A 136 -11.32 -11.36 4.11
N LEU A 137 -10.99 -12.50 4.74
CA LEU A 137 -9.62 -12.94 5.00
C LEU A 137 -9.45 -14.35 4.42
N PHE A 138 -8.56 -14.52 3.45
CA PHE A 138 -8.27 -15.82 2.84
C PHE A 138 -6.87 -16.28 3.19
N GLN A 139 -6.72 -17.58 3.44
CA GLN A 139 -5.42 -18.25 3.39
C GLN A 139 -5.01 -18.44 1.93
N THR A 140 -3.83 -17.93 1.59
CA THR A 140 -3.19 -18.18 0.30
C THR A 140 -2.16 -19.30 0.47
N ARG A 141 -2.09 -20.19 -0.51
CA ARG A 141 -1.19 -21.36 -0.51
C ARG A 141 0.19 -20.99 -1.03
#